data_AF-A0A267KCH7-F1
#
_entry.id   AF-A0A267KCH7-F1
#
_cell.length_a   1.000
_cell.length_b   1.000
_cell.length_c   1.000
_cell.angle_alpha   90.00
_cell.angle_beta   90.00
_cell.angle_gamma   90.00
#
_symmetry.space_group_name_H-M   'P 1'
#
loop_
_entity.id
_entity.type
_entity.pdbx_description
1 polymer ?
#
loop_
_entity_poly.entity_id
_entity_poly.type
_entity_poly.pdbx_seq_one_letter_code
_entity_poly.pdbx_strand_id
1 'polypeptide(L)'
;MSRQANAVAMIERQITQIGTSQYPDVEFCKGMIQANYAHGLIDEQQMEEFESRASEAASTRRLALRRESMGRRLGALNLLHGGAQ
;
A
#
# COMPACT_ATOMS: atom_id res chain seq x y z
N MET A 1 -10.38 -21.46 -13.07
CA MET A 1 -10.69 -20.44 -12.03
C MET A 1 -11.82 -19.56 -12.51
N SER A 2 -12.74 -19.15 -11.64
CA SER A 2 -13.83 -18.24 -11.99
C SER A 2 -13.30 -16.80 -12.17
N ARG A 3 -14.01 -15.97 -12.96
CA ARG A 3 -13.63 -14.55 -13.15
C ARG A 3 -13.58 -13.80 -11.83
N GLN A 4 -14.51 -14.08 -10.93
CA GLN A 4 -14.53 -13.54 -9.56
C GLN A 4 -13.27 -13.94 -8.77
N ALA A 5 -12.89 -15.23 -8.77
CA ALA A 5 -11.69 -15.68 -8.05
C ALA A 5 -10.42 -15.00 -8.58
N ASN A 6 -10.33 -14.78 -9.89
CA ASN A 6 -9.23 -14.04 -10.50
C ASN A 6 -9.21 -12.56 -10.09
N ALA A 7 -10.38 -11.91 -10.04
CA ALA A 7 -10.51 -10.52 -9.62
C ALA A 7 -10.07 -10.32 -8.16
N VAL A 8 -10.56 -11.18 -7.25
CA VAL A 8 -10.16 -11.16 -5.84
C VAL A 8 -8.66 -11.37 -5.70
N ALA A 9 -8.09 -12.40 -6.32
CA ALA A 9 -6.65 -12.66 -6.25
C ALA A 9 -5.79 -11.51 -6.79
N MET A 10 -6.25 -10.84 -7.85
CA MET A 10 -5.59 -9.66 -8.41
C MET A 10 -5.62 -8.49 -7.43
N ILE A 11 -6.77 -8.20 -6.83
CA ILE A 11 -6.94 -7.12 -5.83
C ILE A 11 -6.04 -7.37 -4.62
N GLU A 12 -6.05 -8.59 -4.08
CA GLU A 12 -5.21 -8.94 -2.92
C GLU A 12 -3.72 -8.80 -3.22
N ARG A 13 -3.30 -9.22 -4.42
CA ARG A 13 -1.92 -9.03 -4.87
C ARG A 13 -1.56 -7.55 -4.94
N GLN A 14 -2.44 -6.70 -5.45
CA GLN A 14 -2.19 -5.25 -5.52
C GLN A 14 -2.06 -4.63 -4.13
N ILE A 15 -2.96 -4.98 -3.20
CA ILE A 15 -2.91 -4.51 -1.81
C ILE A 15 -1.57 -4.90 -1.17
N THR A 16 -1.11 -6.13 -1.41
CA THR A 16 0.17 -6.62 -0.90
C THR A 16 1.35 -5.84 -1.50
N GLN A 17 1.30 -5.52 -2.80
CA GLN A 17 2.33 -4.74 -3.50
C GLN A 17 2.42 -3.29 -3.00
N ILE A 18 1.31 -2.66 -2.62
CA ILE A 18 1.33 -1.34 -1.97
C ILE A 18 2.20 -1.38 -0.72
N GLY A 19 2.11 -2.45 0.06
CA GLY A 19 2.86 -2.63 1.30
C GLY A 19 4.39 -2.64 1.13
N THR A 20 4.89 -2.88 -0.08
CA THR A 20 6.35 -2.93 -0.37
C THR A 20 6.81 -1.82 -1.32
N SER A 21 5.89 -1.07 -1.92
CA SER A 21 6.20 -0.02 -2.88
C SER A 21 6.95 1.16 -2.26
N GLN A 22 7.83 1.79 -3.06
CA GLN A 22 8.41 3.11 -2.75
C GLN A 22 7.40 4.24 -2.96
N TYR A 23 6.41 4.01 -3.81
CA TYR A 23 5.32 4.94 -4.12
C TYR A 23 3.98 4.21 -3.89
N PRO A 24 3.51 4.10 -2.65
CA PRO A 24 2.25 3.44 -2.32
C PRO A 24 1.05 4.26 -2.83
N ASP A 25 0.65 3.99 -4.06
CA ASP A 25 -0.50 4.59 -4.75
C ASP A 25 -1.79 3.84 -4.41
N VAL A 26 -2.51 4.37 -3.43
CA VAL A 26 -3.78 3.82 -2.96
C VAL A 26 -4.92 4.12 -3.92
N GLU A 27 -4.87 5.26 -4.62
CA GLU A 27 -5.98 5.70 -5.49
C GLU A 27 -6.07 4.81 -6.72
N PHE A 28 -4.92 4.41 -7.29
CA PHE A 28 -4.89 3.40 -8.34
C PHE A 28 -5.56 2.08 -7.90
N CYS A 29 -5.22 1.59 -6.69
CA CYS A 29 -5.81 0.35 -6.18
C CYS A 29 -7.30 0.46 -5.92
N LYS A 30 -7.77 1.59 -5.37
CA LYS A 30 -9.20 1.87 -5.19
C LYS A 30 -9.95 1.90 -6.52
N GLY A 31 -9.38 2.56 -7.53
CA GLY A 31 -9.96 2.56 -8.88
C GLY A 31 -10.14 1.14 -9.46
N MET A 32 -9.17 0.26 -9.24
CA MET A 32 -9.30 -1.15 -9.65
C MET A 32 -10.39 -1.91 -8.85
N ILE A 33 -10.48 -1.68 -7.55
CA ILE A 33 -11.51 -2.29 -6.68
C ILE A 33 -12.90 -1.88 -7.16
N GLN A 34 -13.11 -0.57 -7.35
CA GLN A 34 -14.37 -0.01 -7.84
C GLN A 34 -14.74 -0.52 -9.23
N ALA A 35 -13.77 -0.68 -10.13
CA ALA A 35 -14.02 -1.28 -11.44
C ALA A 35 -14.52 -2.73 -11.34
N ASN A 36 -13.94 -3.54 -10.44
CA ASN A 36 -14.39 -4.93 -10.24
C ASN A 36 -15.77 -5.00 -9.58
N TYR A 37 -16.09 -4.08 -8.67
CA TYR A 37 -17.44 -3.93 -8.11
C TYR A 37 -18.45 -3.55 -9.21
N ALA A 38 -18.14 -2.56 -10.05
CA ALA A 38 -19.00 -2.14 -11.15
C ALA A 38 -19.26 -3.26 -12.19
N HIS A 39 -18.33 -4.20 -12.33
CA HIS A 39 -18.50 -5.40 -13.17
C HIS A 39 -19.22 -6.57 -12.48
N GLY A 40 -19.65 -6.41 -11.23
CA GLY A 40 -20.31 -7.46 -10.44
C GLY A 40 -19.41 -8.63 -10.09
N LEU A 41 -18.08 -8.42 -10.09
CA LEU A 41 -17.09 -9.46 -9.76
C LEU A 41 -16.84 -9.55 -8.26
N ILE A 42 -17.16 -8.50 -7.51
CA ILE A 42 -17.15 -8.44 -6.06
C ILE A 42 -18.42 -7.72 -5.59
N ASP A 43 -18.86 -8.03 -4.38
CA ASP A 43 -19.99 -7.33 -3.76
C ASP A 43 -19.54 -6.06 -3.01
N GLU A 44 -20.51 -5.31 -2.48
CA GLU A 44 -20.28 -4.05 -1.75
C GLU A 44 -19.46 -4.26 -0.47
N GLN A 45 -19.72 -5.34 0.27
CA GLN A 45 -18.98 -5.66 1.48
C GLN A 45 -17.50 -5.93 1.16
N GLN A 46 -17.23 -6.69 0.11
CA GLN A 46 -15.88 -6.97 -0.39
C GLN A 46 -15.19 -5.68 -0.87
N MET A 47 -15.91 -4.81 -1.58
CA MET A 47 -15.39 -3.52 -2.02
C MET A 47 -14.91 -2.67 -0.83
N GLU A 48 -15.76 -2.47 0.19
CA GLU A 48 -15.42 -1.71 1.40
C GLU A 48 -14.23 -2.33 2.15
N GLU A 49 -14.21 -3.66 2.29
CA GLU A 49 -13.10 -4.36 2.94
C GLU A 49 -11.78 -4.12 2.19
N PHE A 50 -11.78 -4.28 0.86
CA PHE A 50 -10.58 -4.09 0.06
C PHE A 50 -10.10 -2.64 0.06
N GLU A 51 -11.00 -1.65 0.01
CA GLU A 51 -10.61 -0.23 0.08
C GLU A 51 -10.00 0.13 1.44
N SER A 52 -10.55 -0.42 2.53
CA SER A 52 -10.01 -0.28 3.88
C SER A 52 -8.60 -0.89 3.97
N ARG A 53 -8.43 -2.14 3.55
CA ARG A 53 -7.14 -2.84 3.52
C ARG A 53 -6.10 -2.12 2.66
N ALA A 54 -6.49 -1.60 1.50
CA ALA A 54 -5.59 -0.82 0.63
C ALA A 54 -5.12 0.47 1.33
N SER A 55 -6.03 1.17 2.02
CA SER A 55 -5.73 2.40 2.75
C SER A 55 -4.78 2.14 3.93
N GLU A 56 -5.01 1.07 4.68
CA GLU A 56 -4.15 0.64 5.78
C GLU A 56 -2.74 0.27 5.29
N ALA A 57 -2.64 -0.54 4.23
CA ALA A 57 -1.37 -0.94 3.64
C ALA A 57 -0.56 0.29 3.17
N ALA A 58 -1.21 1.24 2.50
CA ALA A 58 -0.57 2.47 2.04
C ALA A 58 -0.10 3.34 3.21
N SER A 59 -0.94 3.53 4.24
CA SER A 59 -0.61 4.32 5.42
C SER A 59 0.60 3.74 6.17
N THR A 60 0.59 2.42 6.39
CA THR A 60 1.67 1.67 7.03
C THR A 60 2.97 1.80 6.24
N ARG A 61 2.93 1.62 4.92
CA ARG A 61 4.13 1.76 4.07
C ARG A 61 4.66 3.19 4.05
N ARG A 62 3.80 4.20 3.93
CA ARG A 62 4.20 5.63 4.00
C ARG A 62 4.86 5.96 5.33
N LEU A 63 4.36 5.42 6.44
CA LEU A 63 4.98 5.60 7.75
C LEU A 63 6.36 4.94 7.82
N ALA A 64 6.50 3.71 7.32
CA ALA A 64 7.80 3.03 7.25
C ALA A 64 8.82 3.83 6.42
N LEU A 65 8.43 4.30 5.24
CA LEU A 65 9.27 5.15 4.38
C LEU A 65 9.70 6.45 5.07
N ARG A 66 8.80 7.09 5.81
CA ARG A 66 9.14 8.28 6.61
C ARG A 66 10.17 7.96 7.69
N ARG A 67 10.00 6.84 8.40
CA ARG A 67 10.96 6.39 9.43
C ARG A 67 12.33 6.07 8.82
N GLU A 68 12.37 5.36 7.71
CA GLU A 68 13.60 5.06 6.97
C GLU A 68 14.31 6.37 6.53
N SER A 69 13.55 7.32 5.99
CA SER A 69 14.08 8.62 5.56
C SER A 69 14.63 9.44 6.73
N MET A 70 13.91 9.50 7.85
CA MET A 70 14.37 10.16 9.07
C MET A 70 15.61 9.49 9.65
N GLY A 71 15.66 8.16 9.71
CA GLY A 71 16.83 7.41 10.17
C GLY A 71 18.07 7.72 9.33
N ARG A 72 17.93 7.78 8.00
CA ARG A 72 19.03 8.19 7.10
C ARG A 72 19.48 9.62 7.36
N ARG A 73 18.55 10.56 7.57
CA ARG A 73 18.88 11.96 7.88
C ARG A 73 19.60 12.09 9.22
N LEU A 74 19.15 11.39 10.26
CA LEU A 74 19.80 11.37 11.57
C LEU A 74 21.21 10.74 11.49
N GLY A 75 21.36 9.63 10.77
CA GLY A 75 22.67 9.03 10.52
C GLY A 75 23.62 9.98 9.79
N ALA A 76 23.14 10.66 8.75
CA ALA A 76 23.93 11.66 8.03
C ALA A 76 24.32 12.85 8.91
N LEU A 77 23.41 13.34 9.76
CA LEU A 77 23.72 14.40 10.73
C LEU A 77 24.77 13.96 11.76
N ASN A 78 24.70 12.72 12.27
CA ASN A 78 25.71 12.17 13.18
C ASN A 78 27.07 12.03 12.49
N LEU A 79 27.12 11.67 11.21
CA LEU A 79 28.38 11.62 10.45
C LEU A 79 28.98 13.01 10.22
N LEU A 80 28.13 14.03 9.99
CA LEU A 80 28.57 15.41 9.74
C LEU A 80 29.01 16.16 11.01
N HIS A 81 28.36 15.88 12.15
CA HIS A 81 28.68 16.53 13.44
C HIS A 81 29.64 15.70 14.32
N GLY A 82 30.26 14.67 13.73
CA GLY A 82 31.09 13.69 14.44
C GLY A 82 30.23 12.59 15.06
N GLY A 83 30.65 11.33 15.08
CA GLY A 83 32.03 11.01 15.46
C GLY A 83 32.51 11.82 16.67
N ALA A 84 31.62 12.48 17.42
CA ALA A 84 31.92 13.03 18.72
C ALA A 84 31.99 11.81 19.63
N GLN A 85 33.22 11.55 20.04
CA GLN A 85 33.66 10.48 20.95
C GLN A 85 32.71 10.28 22.13
#